data_AF-J2QQ18-F1
#
_entry.id   AF-J2QQ18-F1
#
_cell.length_a   1.000
_cell.length_b   1.000
_cell.length_c   1.000
_cell.angle_alpha   90.00
_cell.angle_beta   90.00
_cell.angle_gamma   90.00
#
_symmetry.space_group_name_H-M   'P 1'
#
loop_
_entity.id
_entity.type
_entity.pdbx_description
1 polymer ?
#
loop_
_entity_poly.entity_id
_entity_poly.type
_entity_poly.pdbx_seq_one_letter_code
_entity_poly.pdbx_strand_id
1 'polypeptide(L)'
;MKFEINLSPCAFDHDGWSNLERYKELGLPSEWSADRAAGGEWIAPDEYFWTPDSFFWAVKFMSADLLAEIREKTGGSFYSLSLRQQCELVGIEYLSKHPRDMSETIGRRSYVDSVESFSLDFFKSSGWSGEMFEGSTIQMLSFWARKILEKKGVRYNGFYYGDLLFADKSSKGIFRRSSISEPELSVINEVLSILNIEKISEIHSTWVKNVKKFPLPRNVTPDVLDIVHLESVWSGISNEIFKRILLRQILGFNGLGWPDLTLQKNGNLKFVEVKQADDKFTHRQAYWLRNFARPLGLNMSVLHVTHSLKNQPLC
;
A
#
# COMPACT_ATOMS: atom_id res chain seq x y z
N MET A 1 32.84 0.01 -1.22
CA MET A 1 31.72 0.93 -1.54
C MET A 1 30.59 0.58 -0.60
N LYS A 2 30.02 1.54 0.15
CA LYS A 2 28.90 1.26 1.07
C LYS A 2 27.62 1.42 0.25
N PHE A 3 26.86 0.35 0.08
CA PHE A 3 25.57 0.42 -0.63
C PHE A 3 24.64 1.41 0.06
N GLU A 4 24.18 2.39 -0.70
CA GLU A 4 23.15 3.32 -0.25
C GLU A 4 21.79 2.77 -0.66
N ILE A 5 20.94 2.52 0.33
CA ILE A 5 19.61 1.96 0.08
C ILE A 5 18.81 2.95 -0.77
N ASN A 6 18.43 2.53 -1.97
CA ASN A 6 17.57 3.33 -2.84
C ASN A 6 16.12 3.29 -2.31
N LEU A 7 15.72 4.39 -1.69
CA LEU A 7 14.37 4.58 -1.16
C LEU A 7 13.45 5.29 -2.17
N SER A 8 13.94 5.56 -3.38
CA SER A 8 13.10 6.07 -4.46
C SER A 8 12.02 5.05 -4.78
N PRO A 9 10.81 5.49 -5.19
CA PRO A 9 9.86 4.57 -5.83
C PRO A 9 10.58 3.81 -6.93
N CYS A 10 10.20 2.55 -7.21
CA CYS A 10 10.76 1.84 -8.36
C CYS A 10 10.57 2.76 -9.58
N ALA A 11 11.67 3.38 -10.03
CA ALA A 11 11.64 4.19 -11.22
C ALA A 11 11.34 3.19 -12.33
N PHE A 12 10.29 3.47 -13.11
CA PHE A 12 10.42 3.09 -14.50
C PHE A 12 11.62 3.89 -14.98
N ASP A 13 12.63 3.21 -15.52
CA ASP A 13 13.70 3.84 -16.27
C ASP A 13 13.06 4.70 -17.37
N HIS A 14 12.78 5.96 -17.06
CA HIS A 14 12.46 6.98 -18.05
C HIS A 14 13.72 7.40 -18.81
N ASP A 15 14.90 7.17 -18.21
CA ASP A 15 16.17 7.69 -18.70
C ASP A 15 17.15 6.61 -19.17
N GLY A 16 16.69 5.38 -19.42
CA GLY A 16 17.51 4.39 -20.10
C GLY A 16 18.80 4.00 -19.39
N TRP A 17 18.90 4.20 -18.06
CA TRP A 17 19.90 3.48 -17.27
C TRP A 17 19.56 2.01 -17.41
N SER A 18 20.35 1.30 -18.19
CA SER A 18 20.13 -0.13 -18.33
C SER A 18 20.40 -0.72 -16.95
N ASN A 19 19.48 -1.50 -16.39
CA ASN A 19 19.72 -2.20 -15.13
C ASN A 19 21.08 -2.93 -15.13
N LEU A 20 21.59 -3.30 -16.32
CA LEU A 20 22.95 -3.77 -16.57
C LEU A 20 24.06 -2.84 -16.03
N GLU A 21 23.94 -1.52 -16.14
CA GLU A 21 24.87 -0.54 -15.57
C GLU A 21 24.85 -0.59 -14.04
N ARG A 22 23.68 -0.78 -13.41
CA ARG A 22 23.55 -0.96 -11.96
C ARG A 22 24.13 -2.30 -11.48
N TYR A 23 23.92 -3.36 -12.25
CA TYR A 23 24.57 -4.66 -12.04
C TYR A 23 26.10 -4.53 -12.09
N LYS A 24 26.62 -3.81 -13.09
CA LYS A 24 28.06 -3.53 -13.24
C LYS A 24 28.60 -2.68 -12.08
N GLU A 25 27.88 -1.65 -11.65
CA GLU A 25 28.26 -0.80 -10.51
C GLU A 25 28.40 -1.61 -9.21
N LEU A 26 27.45 -2.52 -8.98
CA LEU A 26 27.45 -3.39 -7.79
C LEU A 26 28.39 -4.59 -7.93
N GLY A 27 29.08 -4.73 -9.07
CA GLY A 27 29.93 -5.88 -9.37
C GLY A 27 29.17 -7.20 -9.32
N LEU A 28 27.90 -7.19 -9.74
CA LEU A 28 27.04 -8.36 -9.80
C LEU A 28 27.18 -9.03 -11.18
N PRO A 29 27.18 -10.37 -11.25
CA PRO A 29 27.35 -11.09 -12.50
C PRO A 29 26.31 -10.71 -13.57
N SER A 30 26.78 -10.50 -14.81
CA SER A 30 25.91 -10.06 -15.92
C SER A 30 24.83 -11.07 -16.29
N GLU A 31 25.05 -12.34 -16.01
CA GLU A 31 24.11 -13.45 -16.15
C GLU A 31 22.90 -13.36 -15.21
N TRP A 32 22.89 -12.44 -14.23
CA TRP A 32 21.70 -12.11 -13.44
C TRP A 32 20.81 -11.06 -14.11
N SER A 33 21.36 -10.31 -15.07
CA SER A 33 20.56 -9.50 -16.00
C SER A 33 19.87 -10.35 -17.08
N ALA A 34 20.12 -11.67 -17.08
CA ALA A 34 19.72 -12.58 -18.14
C ALA A 34 18.19 -12.75 -18.22
N ASP A 35 17.65 -11.89 -19.05
CA ASP A 35 16.85 -12.23 -20.22
C ASP A 35 15.36 -12.48 -19.99
N ARG A 36 14.57 -11.45 -20.35
CA ARG A 36 13.13 -11.57 -20.61
C ARG A 36 12.81 -12.71 -21.58
N ALA A 37 13.76 -13.13 -22.43
CA ALA A 37 13.55 -14.18 -23.41
C ALA A 37 13.52 -15.60 -22.82
N ALA A 38 14.08 -15.84 -21.62
CA ALA A 38 14.17 -17.17 -21.01
C ALA A 38 13.03 -17.52 -20.04
N GLY A 39 12.10 -16.59 -19.79
CA GLY A 39 10.94 -16.81 -18.91
C GLY A 39 11.29 -16.94 -17.41
N GLY A 40 12.51 -16.57 -17.00
CA GLY A 40 12.89 -16.49 -15.59
C GLY A 40 12.40 -15.21 -14.92
N GLU A 41 12.03 -15.29 -13.64
CA GLU A 41 11.64 -14.11 -12.85
C GLU A 41 12.86 -13.21 -12.61
N TRP A 42 12.77 -11.96 -13.09
CA TRP A 42 13.80 -10.93 -13.03
C TRP A 42 13.70 -10.12 -11.74
N ILE A 43 14.83 -9.81 -11.08
CA ILE A 43 14.84 -8.94 -9.89
C ILE A 43 16.00 -7.95 -10.01
N ALA A 44 15.71 -6.64 -9.98
CA ALA A 44 16.78 -5.64 -9.95
C ALA A 44 17.55 -5.67 -8.60
N PRO A 45 18.83 -5.30 -8.55
CA PRO A 45 19.59 -5.27 -7.29
C PRO A 45 18.96 -4.32 -6.25
N ASP A 46 18.42 -3.18 -6.71
CA ASP A 46 17.66 -2.25 -5.88
C ASP A 46 16.27 -2.80 -5.48
N GLU A 47 15.80 -3.89 -6.08
CA GLU A 47 14.61 -4.64 -5.64
C GLU A 47 14.94 -5.74 -4.63
N TYR A 48 16.21 -6.21 -4.57
CA TYR A 48 16.63 -7.22 -3.60
C TYR A 48 16.34 -6.79 -2.17
N PHE A 49 16.72 -5.56 -1.83
CA PHE A 49 16.48 -5.02 -0.50
C PHE A 49 14.99 -5.08 -0.11
N TRP A 50 14.07 -4.90 -1.06
CA TRP A 50 12.62 -4.88 -0.82
C TRP A 50 11.94 -6.23 -0.99
N THR A 51 12.68 -7.27 -1.39
CA THR A 51 12.13 -8.59 -1.72
C THR A 51 12.55 -9.62 -0.67
N PRO A 52 11.63 -10.45 -0.14
CA PRO A 52 12.01 -11.44 0.87
C PRO A 52 12.83 -12.56 0.24
N ASP A 53 13.77 -13.12 1.00
CA ASP A 53 14.68 -14.18 0.54
C ASP A 53 13.96 -15.40 -0.07
N SER A 54 12.75 -15.70 0.40
CA SER A 54 11.92 -16.80 -0.11
C SER A 54 11.64 -16.70 -1.61
N PHE A 55 11.58 -15.50 -2.19
CA PHE A 55 11.39 -15.33 -3.63
C PHE A 55 12.63 -15.74 -4.43
N PHE A 56 13.82 -15.52 -3.87
CA PHE A 56 15.07 -15.83 -4.56
C PHE A 56 15.34 -17.32 -4.61
N TRP A 57 14.88 -18.08 -3.61
CA TRP A 57 14.99 -19.55 -3.63
C TRP A 57 14.16 -20.22 -4.73
N ALA A 58 13.18 -19.52 -5.32
CA ALA A 58 12.46 -20.00 -6.50
C ALA A 58 13.27 -19.86 -7.80
N VAL A 59 14.35 -19.06 -7.79
CA VAL A 59 15.23 -18.85 -8.95
C VAL A 59 16.17 -20.05 -9.07
N LYS A 60 16.10 -20.75 -10.21
CA LYS A 60 16.80 -22.03 -10.50
C LYS A 60 18.30 -22.04 -10.20
N PHE A 61 18.96 -20.89 -10.20
CA PHE A 61 20.41 -20.75 -10.02
C PHE A 61 20.81 -20.06 -8.70
N MET A 62 19.85 -19.82 -7.79
CA MET A 62 20.15 -19.19 -6.51
C MET A 62 20.78 -20.20 -5.54
N SER A 63 22.05 -20.00 -5.20
CA SER A 63 22.74 -20.74 -4.15
C SER A 63 22.80 -19.94 -2.83
N ALA A 64 23.09 -20.62 -1.73
CA ALA A 64 23.27 -19.96 -0.42
C ALA A 64 24.44 -18.99 -0.41
N ASP A 65 25.56 -19.37 -1.03
CA ASP A 65 26.75 -18.52 -1.14
C ASP A 65 26.44 -17.26 -1.97
N LEU A 66 25.66 -17.42 -3.05
CA LEU A 66 25.23 -16.31 -3.88
C LEU A 66 24.35 -15.34 -3.09
N LEU A 67 23.36 -15.86 -2.36
CA LEU A 67 22.47 -15.03 -1.54
C LEU A 67 23.27 -14.29 -0.45
N ALA A 68 24.29 -14.94 0.13
CA ALA A 68 25.17 -14.33 1.12
C ALA A 68 25.98 -13.17 0.51
N GLU A 69 26.54 -13.35 -0.69
CA GLU A 69 27.27 -12.29 -1.42
C GLU A 69 26.36 -11.09 -1.72
N ILE A 70 25.12 -11.34 -2.14
CA ILE A 70 24.14 -10.28 -2.38
C ILE A 70 23.85 -9.50 -1.11
N ARG A 71 23.63 -10.19 0.01
CA ARG A 71 23.36 -9.54 1.31
C ARG A 71 24.54 -8.68 1.76
N GLU A 72 25.76 -9.18 1.60
CA GLU A 72 26.96 -8.42 1.92
C GLU A 72 27.03 -7.13 1.10
N LYS A 73 26.75 -7.22 -0.21
CA LYS A 73 26.77 -6.07 -1.12
C LYS A 73 25.62 -5.10 -0.93
N THR A 74 24.42 -5.57 -0.60
CA THR A 74 23.20 -4.75 -0.48
C THR A 74 22.89 -4.29 0.96
N GLY A 75 23.69 -4.73 1.94
CA GLY A 75 23.45 -4.45 3.36
C GLY A 75 22.29 -5.27 3.96
N GLY A 76 21.89 -6.36 3.29
CA GLY A 76 20.82 -7.26 3.73
C GLY A 76 19.47 -6.97 3.08
N SER A 77 18.40 -7.35 3.77
CA SER A 77 17.03 -7.26 3.26
C SER A 77 16.16 -6.49 4.26
N PHE A 78 15.17 -5.75 3.76
CA PHE A 78 14.23 -4.99 4.58
C PHE A 78 13.58 -5.85 5.67
N TYR A 79 13.36 -7.15 5.41
CA TYR A 79 12.72 -8.08 6.36
C TYR A 79 13.65 -8.56 7.49
N SER A 80 14.97 -8.43 7.33
CA SER A 80 15.93 -8.77 8.40
C SER A 80 15.97 -7.69 9.48
N LEU A 81 15.59 -6.46 9.15
CA LEU A 81 15.47 -5.36 10.10
C LEU A 81 14.38 -5.62 11.14
N SER A 82 14.56 -5.11 12.36
CA SER A 82 13.46 -5.01 13.33
C SER A 82 12.38 -4.04 12.82
N LEU A 83 11.13 -4.17 13.28
CA LEU A 83 10.05 -3.27 12.87
C LEU A 83 10.39 -1.78 13.09
N ARG A 84 11.05 -1.46 14.20
CA ARG A 84 11.51 -0.09 14.48
C ARG A 84 12.52 0.39 13.43
N GLN A 85 13.52 -0.42 13.10
CA GLN A 85 14.51 -0.09 12.06
C GLN A 85 13.86 0.02 10.68
N GLN A 86 12.84 -0.80 10.37
CA GLN A 86 12.05 -0.67 9.14
C GLN A 86 11.39 0.71 9.07
N CYS A 87 10.75 1.15 10.16
CA CYS A 87 10.09 2.47 10.24
C CYS A 87 11.08 3.64 10.14
N GLU A 88 12.20 3.57 10.86
CA GLU A 88 13.27 4.58 10.83
C GLU A 88 13.85 4.74 9.41
N LEU A 89 14.10 3.63 8.73
CA LEU A 89 14.63 3.64 7.36
C LEU A 89 13.70 4.33 6.36
N VAL A 90 12.39 4.12 6.48
CA VAL A 90 11.41 4.68 5.54
C VAL A 90 10.85 6.04 5.98
N GLY A 91 11.24 6.52 7.16
CA GLY A 91 10.82 7.82 7.70
C GLY A 91 9.38 7.84 8.21
N ILE A 92 8.92 6.74 8.83
CA ILE A 92 7.55 6.60 9.36
C ILE A 92 7.58 6.64 10.90
N GLU A 93 6.59 7.29 11.49
CA GLU A 93 6.40 7.35 12.94
C GLU A 93 6.18 5.95 13.52
N TYR A 94 7.01 5.55 14.49
CA TYR A 94 6.89 4.28 15.20
C TYR A 94 6.34 4.52 16.60
N LEU A 95 5.12 4.06 16.86
CA LEU A 95 4.47 4.09 18.16
C LEU A 95 4.49 2.69 18.76
N SER A 96 5.05 2.54 19.95
CA SER A 96 5.04 1.27 20.67
C SER A 96 4.20 1.40 21.94
N LYS A 97 3.22 0.51 22.09
CA LYS A 97 2.30 0.54 23.23
C LYS A 97 2.14 -0.85 23.82
N HIS A 98 2.07 -0.89 25.15
CA HIS A 98 1.62 -2.09 25.85
C HIS A 98 0.09 -2.11 25.85
N PRO A 99 -0.57 -3.28 25.66
CA PRO A 99 -2.02 -3.37 25.71
C PRO A 99 -2.64 -2.74 26.96
N ARG A 100 -2.03 -2.94 28.14
CA ARG A 100 -2.51 -2.34 29.40
C ARG A 100 -2.63 -0.81 29.34
N ASP A 101 -1.60 -0.13 28.85
CA ASP A 101 -1.59 1.34 28.73
C ASP A 101 -2.70 1.84 27.78
N MET A 102 -2.94 1.09 26.70
CA MET A 102 -4.03 1.38 25.77
C MET A 102 -5.39 1.16 26.45
N SER A 103 -5.56 0.07 27.20
CA SER A 103 -6.78 -0.26 27.96
C SER A 103 -7.15 0.83 28.97
N GLU A 104 -6.16 1.36 29.70
CA GLU A 104 -6.38 2.49 30.61
C GLU A 104 -6.92 3.73 29.87
N THR A 105 -6.50 3.92 28.62
CA THR A 105 -6.93 5.06 27.79
C THR A 105 -8.33 4.87 27.21
N ILE A 106 -8.68 3.65 26.76
CA ILE A 106 -9.99 3.37 26.13
C ILE A 106 -11.10 3.03 27.14
N GLY A 107 -10.73 2.80 28.41
CA GLY A 107 -11.63 2.26 29.43
C GLY A 107 -11.77 0.74 29.37
N ARG A 108 -12.24 0.12 30.45
CA ARG A 108 -12.42 -1.33 30.54
C ARG A 108 -13.45 -1.80 29.51
N ARG A 109 -13.04 -2.69 28.60
CA ARG A 109 -13.92 -3.43 27.70
C ARG A 109 -13.85 -4.91 27.99
N SER A 110 -15.00 -5.58 27.95
CA SER A 110 -15.13 -7.02 28.19
C SER A 110 -14.67 -7.87 27.00
N TYR A 111 -14.56 -7.30 25.79
CA TYR A 111 -14.17 -8.03 24.60
C TYR A 111 -13.42 -7.15 23.60
N VAL A 112 -12.40 -7.73 22.96
CA VAL A 112 -11.65 -7.13 21.86
C VAL A 112 -11.69 -8.10 20.69
N ASP A 113 -12.38 -7.70 19.61
CA ASP A 113 -12.57 -8.55 18.43
C ASP A 113 -11.26 -8.78 17.66
N SER A 114 -10.39 -7.77 17.61
CA SER A 114 -9.09 -7.82 16.92
C SER A 114 -8.12 -6.75 17.44
N VAL A 115 -6.82 -6.87 17.10
CA VAL A 115 -5.81 -5.87 17.49
C VAL A 115 -6.01 -4.54 16.76
N GLU A 116 -6.55 -4.57 15.56
CA GLU A 116 -6.92 -3.41 14.74
C GLU A 116 -8.11 -2.67 15.37
N SER A 117 -9.13 -3.39 15.82
CA SER A 117 -10.29 -2.81 16.53
C SER A 117 -9.86 -2.11 17.82
N PHE A 118 -9.04 -2.79 18.62
CA PHE A 118 -8.43 -2.23 19.82
C PHE A 118 -7.59 -0.97 19.56
N SER A 119 -6.81 -1.01 18.48
CA SER A 119 -5.99 0.11 18.04
C SER A 119 -6.84 1.29 17.58
N LEU A 120 -7.91 1.03 16.84
CA LEU A 120 -8.86 2.06 16.41
C LEU A 120 -9.50 2.75 17.61
N ASP A 121 -9.91 2.01 18.64
CA ASP A 121 -10.45 2.59 19.87
C ASP A 121 -9.45 3.48 20.61
N PHE A 122 -8.18 3.08 20.65
CA PHE A 122 -7.10 3.88 21.22
C PHE A 122 -6.91 5.21 20.49
N PHE A 123 -7.03 5.23 19.17
CA PHE A 123 -7.01 6.49 18.43
C PHE A 123 -8.29 7.30 18.65
N LYS A 124 -9.46 6.65 18.73
CA LYS A 124 -10.74 7.31 19.02
C LYS A 124 -10.77 8.01 20.37
N SER A 125 -10.20 7.41 21.42
CA SER A 125 -10.07 8.06 22.73
C SER A 125 -9.19 9.31 22.70
N SER A 126 -8.31 9.42 21.70
CA SER A 126 -7.48 10.60 21.43
C SER A 126 -8.13 11.59 20.44
N GLY A 127 -9.42 11.43 20.14
CA GLY A 127 -10.20 12.32 19.27
C GLY A 127 -10.00 12.12 17.77
N TRP A 128 -9.47 10.97 17.34
CA TRP A 128 -9.48 10.58 15.94
C TRP A 128 -10.81 9.93 15.57
N SER A 129 -11.22 10.07 14.32
CA SER A 129 -12.31 9.30 13.70
C SER A 129 -11.72 8.41 12.61
N GLY A 130 -12.32 7.27 12.29
CA GLY A 130 -11.75 6.39 11.28
C GLY A 130 -12.31 4.98 11.28
N GLU A 131 -11.79 4.19 10.36
CA GLU A 131 -12.21 2.83 10.07
C GLU A 131 -11.00 1.90 9.86
N MET A 132 -11.22 0.58 10.01
CA MET A 132 -10.21 -0.47 9.97
C MET A 132 -10.39 -1.42 8.77
N PHE A 133 -10.14 -0.93 7.55
CA PHE A 133 -10.46 -1.68 6.32
C PHE A 133 -9.33 -1.72 5.30
N GLU A 134 -8.06 -1.74 5.72
CA GLU A 134 -6.92 -1.99 4.81
C GLU A 134 -6.96 -1.07 3.56
N GLY A 135 -7.18 0.24 3.78
CA GLY A 135 -7.32 1.25 2.71
C GLY A 135 -8.53 1.13 1.80
N SER A 136 -9.56 0.36 2.16
CA SER A 136 -10.81 0.22 1.41
C SER A 136 -11.46 1.56 1.09
N THR A 137 -11.37 2.54 1.99
CA THR A 137 -11.86 3.91 1.78
C THR A 137 -11.24 4.53 0.53
N ILE A 138 -9.90 4.46 0.40
CA ILE A 138 -9.19 5.01 -0.77
C ILE A 138 -9.49 4.17 -2.01
N GLN A 139 -9.55 2.84 -1.88
CA GLN A 139 -9.88 1.95 -2.99
C GLN A 139 -11.29 2.23 -3.55
N MET A 140 -12.27 2.52 -2.70
CA MET A 140 -13.62 2.86 -3.10
C MET A 140 -13.68 4.20 -3.84
N LEU A 141 -13.03 5.25 -3.30
CA LEU A 141 -12.91 6.54 -3.97
C LEU A 141 -12.24 6.40 -5.34
N SER A 142 -11.13 5.65 -5.41
CA SER A 142 -10.44 5.32 -6.66
C SER A 142 -11.32 4.56 -7.63
N PHE A 143 -12.14 3.62 -7.15
CA PHE A 143 -13.08 2.87 -7.97
C PHE A 143 -14.14 3.77 -8.62
N TRP A 144 -14.70 4.72 -7.86
CA TRP A 144 -15.67 5.67 -8.42
C TRP A 144 -15.03 6.62 -9.43
N ALA A 145 -13.84 7.15 -9.12
CA ALA A 145 -13.07 7.94 -10.08
C ALA A 145 -12.82 7.17 -11.38
N ARG A 146 -12.36 5.91 -11.26
CA ARG A 146 -12.16 4.99 -12.39
C ARG A 146 -13.42 4.85 -13.24
N LYS A 147 -14.60 4.66 -12.65
CA LYS A 147 -15.85 4.51 -13.42
C LYS A 147 -16.19 5.75 -14.25
N ILE A 148 -15.83 6.93 -13.78
CA ILE A 148 -15.98 8.19 -14.55
C ILE A 148 -14.91 8.29 -15.64
N LEU A 149 -13.65 7.97 -15.30
CA LEU A 149 -12.52 7.94 -16.24
C LEU A 149 -12.77 6.99 -17.42
N GLU A 150 -13.25 5.76 -17.15
CA GLU A 150 -13.56 4.75 -18.16
C GLU A 150 -14.63 5.24 -19.15
N LYS A 151 -15.69 5.91 -18.65
CA LYS A 151 -16.73 6.52 -19.50
C LYS A 151 -16.20 7.63 -20.39
N LYS A 152 -15.10 8.28 -19.98
CA LYS A 152 -14.41 9.34 -20.73
C LYS A 152 -13.27 8.80 -21.60
N GLY A 153 -13.13 7.48 -21.74
CA GLY A 153 -12.16 6.85 -22.63
C GLY A 153 -10.75 6.71 -22.05
N VAL A 154 -10.52 7.03 -20.78
CA VAL A 154 -9.23 6.81 -20.13
C VAL A 154 -9.11 5.34 -19.74
N ARG A 155 -8.08 4.66 -20.26
CA ARG A 155 -7.81 3.26 -19.90
C ARG A 155 -7.17 3.20 -18.52
N TYR A 156 -7.88 2.59 -17.59
CA TYR A 156 -7.44 2.39 -16.22
C TYR A 156 -6.86 0.99 -16.03
N ASN A 157 -5.57 0.90 -15.71
CA ASN A 157 -4.89 -0.38 -15.48
C ASN A 157 -4.78 -0.74 -13.99
N GLY A 158 -5.35 0.09 -13.10
CA GLY A 158 -5.33 -0.18 -11.67
C GLY A 158 -6.14 -1.43 -11.37
N PHE A 159 -5.44 -2.47 -10.93
CA PHE A 159 -6.02 -3.72 -10.48
C PHE A 159 -7.08 -3.45 -9.43
N TYR A 160 -8.29 -3.95 -9.67
CA TYR A 160 -9.14 -4.32 -8.57
C TYR A 160 -8.80 -5.75 -8.16
N TYR A 161 -8.82 -6.06 -6.87
CA TYR A 161 -8.68 -7.45 -6.40
C TYR A 161 -9.72 -8.38 -7.05
N GLY A 162 -10.87 -7.83 -7.45
CA GLY A 162 -11.88 -8.53 -8.26
C GLY A 162 -11.42 -8.89 -9.66
N ASP A 163 -10.60 -8.06 -10.32
CA ASP A 163 -10.07 -8.36 -11.65
C ASP A 163 -9.12 -9.58 -11.60
N LEU A 164 -8.40 -9.84 -10.50
CA LEU A 164 -7.60 -11.08 -10.33
C LEU A 164 -8.42 -12.36 -10.10
N LEU A 165 -9.67 -12.22 -9.65
CA LEU A 165 -10.54 -13.36 -9.35
C LEU A 165 -11.50 -13.68 -10.50
N PHE A 166 -11.85 -12.67 -11.31
CA PHE A 166 -12.75 -12.80 -12.46
C PHE A 166 -12.04 -12.73 -13.81
N ALA A 167 -10.77 -12.32 -13.84
CA ALA A 167 -10.01 -12.49 -15.04
C ALA A 167 -9.77 -13.98 -15.25
N ASP A 168 -10.41 -14.47 -16.30
CA ASP A 168 -10.09 -15.72 -16.96
C ASP A 168 -8.55 -15.89 -16.98
N LYS A 169 -8.05 -17.11 -16.76
CA LYS A 169 -6.60 -17.42 -16.65
C LYS A 169 -5.79 -16.96 -17.89
N SER A 170 -6.47 -16.47 -18.91
CA SER A 170 -5.99 -15.84 -20.13
C SER A 170 -5.65 -14.34 -20.01
N SER A 171 -5.96 -13.66 -18.90
CA SER A 171 -5.60 -12.24 -18.72
C SER A 171 -4.08 -12.09 -18.54
N LYS A 172 -3.47 -11.89 -19.70
CA LYS A 172 -2.14 -11.32 -19.95
C LYS A 172 -1.72 -10.41 -18.79
N GLY A 173 -0.51 -10.65 -18.28
CA GLY A 173 -0.03 -10.17 -16.99
C GLY A 173 -0.05 -8.65 -16.77
N ILE A 174 0.45 -8.26 -15.61
CA ILE A 174 0.51 -6.88 -15.11
C ILE A 174 0.94 -5.89 -16.21
N PHE A 175 -0.02 -5.23 -16.85
CA PHE A 175 0.25 -4.24 -17.89
C PHE A 175 0.60 -2.91 -17.25
N ARG A 176 1.87 -2.77 -16.90
CA ARG A 176 2.48 -1.53 -16.43
C ARG A 176 2.62 -0.54 -17.58
N ARG A 177 2.25 0.72 -17.36
CA ARG A 177 2.42 1.81 -18.34
C ARG A 177 3.65 2.63 -17.99
N SER A 178 4.42 3.04 -18.99
CA SER A 178 5.55 3.94 -18.80
C SER A 178 5.11 5.39 -18.60
N SER A 179 3.97 5.82 -19.15
CA SER A 179 3.52 7.20 -19.06
C SER A 179 2.00 7.39 -19.14
N ILE A 180 1.58 8.60 -18.77
CA ILE A 180 0.22 9.12 -18.91
C ILE A 180 0.28 10.29 -19.88
N SER A 181 -0.62 10.31 -20.86
CA SER A 181 -0.65 11.36 -21.88
C SER A 181 -1.33 12.64 -21.36
N GLU A 182 -1.03 13.79 -21.98
CA GLU A 182 -1.67 15.07 -21.64
C GLU A 182 -3.21 15.04 -21.74
N PRO A 183 -3.83 14.44 -22.78
CA PRO A 183 -5.28 14.29 -22.82
C PRO A 183 -5.84 13.49 -21.63
N GLU A 184 -5.16 12.42 -21.20
CA GLU A 184 -5.58 11.64 -20.03
C GLU A 184 -5.45 12.45 -18.75
N LEU A 185 -4.36 13.23 -18.61
CA LEU A 185 -4.15 14.10 -17.46
C LEU A 185 -5.25 15.17 -17.36
N SER A 186 -5.66 15.75 -18.49
CA SER A 186 -6.79 16.69 -18.56
C SER A 186 -8.09 16.03 -18.09
N VAL A 187 -8.38 14.81 -18.54
CA VAL A 187 -9.57 14.06 -18.10
C VAL A 187 -9.51 13.72 -16.61
N ILE A 188 -8.33 13.39 -16.07
CA ILE A 188 -8.16 13.16 -14.63
C ILE A 188 -8.50 14.42 -13.84
N ASN A 189 -7.97 15.58 -14.24
CA ASN A 189 -8.28 16.85 -13.58
C ASN A 189 -9.79 17.17 -13.65
N GLU A 190 -10.43 16.88 -14.80
CA GLU A 190 -11.88 17.04 -14.94
C GLU A 190 -12.64 16.13 -13.96
N VAL A 191 -12.28 14.85 -13.85
CA VAL A 191 -12.91 13.91 -12.92
C VAL A 191 -12.76 14.39 -11.47
N LEU A 192 -11.61 14.91 -11.09
CA LEU A 192 -11.38 15.46 -9.75
C LEU A 192 -12.23 16.72 -9.48
N SER A 193 -12.54 17.51 -10.50
CA SER A 193 -13.48 18.65 -10.35
C SER A 193 -14.93 18.20 -10.18
N ILE A 194 -15.28 17.02 -10.68
CA ILE A 194 -16.62 16.41 -10.55
C ILE A 194 -16.78 15.72 -9.19
N LEU A 195 -15.72 15.10 -8.68
CA LEU A 195 -15.72 14.45 -7.38
C LEU A 195 -15.66 15.51 -6.28
N ASN A 196 -16.83 15.96 -5.83
CA ASN A 196 -17.01 16.71 -4.59
C ASN A 196 -17.77 15.85 -3.57
N ILE A 197 -18.00 16.41 -2.38
CA ILE A 197 -18.71 15.72 -1.29
C ILE A 197 -20.10 15.29 -1.78
N GLU A 198 -20.84 16.20 -2.41
CA GLU A 198 -22.20 15.93 -2.90
C GLU A 198 -22.23 14.78 -3.89
N LYS A 199 -21.24 14.73 -4.80
CA LYS A 199 -21.12 13.67 -5.79
C LYS A 199 -20.73 12.35 -5.17
N ILE A 200 -19.88 12.36 -4.14
CA ILE A 200 -19.53 11.18 -3.36
C ILE A 200 -20.78 10.60 -2.67
N SER A 201 -21.60 11.43 -2.02
CA SER A 201 -22.84 10.98 -1.37
C SER A 201 -23.85 10.43 -2.39
N GLU A 202 -23.98 11.08 -3.57
CA GLU A 202 -24.83 10.63 -4.67
C GLU A 202 -24.40 9.25 -5.20
N ILE A 203 -23.08 9.08 -5.46
CA ILE A 203 -22.52 7.82 -5.96
C ILE A 203 -22.68 6.73 -4.91
N HIS A 204 -22.36 7.00 -3.64
CA HIS A 204 -22.52 6.04 -2.54
C HIS A 204 -23.98 5.58 -2.40
N SER A 205 -24.92 6.52 -2.35
CA SER A 205 -26.36 6.22 -2.25
C SER A 205 -26.87 5.36 -3.41
N THR A 206 -26.41 5.66 -4.63
CA THR A 206 -26.73 4.88 -5.83
C THR A 206 -26.12 3.49 -5.76
N TRP A 207 -24.87 3.41 -5.28
CA TRP A 207 -24.12 2.18 -5.18
C TRP A 207 -24.71 1.23 -4.13
N VAL A 208 -25.01 1.70 -2.91
CA VAL A 208 -25.66 0.90 -1.85
C VAL A 208 -26.95 0.25 -2.36
N LYS A 209 -27.79 1.01 -3.06
CA LYS A 209 -29.04 0.51 -3.67
C LYS A 209 -28.80 -0.57 -4.74
N ASN A 210 -27.61 -0.62 -5.32
CA ASN A 210 -27.26 -1.50 -6.43
C ASN A 210 -26.11 -2.46 -6.11
N VAL A 211 -25.77 -2.70 -4.84
CA VAL A 211 -24.59 -3.52 -4.47
C VAL A 211 -24.55 -4.88 -5.18
N LYS A 212 -25.71 -5.52 -5.39
CA LYS A 212 -25.79 -6.82 -6.08
C LYS A 212 -25.30 -6.77 -7.54
N LYS A 213 -25.28 -5.59 -8.17
CA LYS A 213 -24.86 -5.37 -9.56
C LYS A 213 -23.43 -4.85 -9.68
N PHE A 214 -22.86 -4.34 -8.59
CA PHE A 214 -21.52 -3.75 -8.57
C PHE A 214 -20.64 -4.56 -7.61
N PRO A 215 -19.76 -5.44 -8.12
CA PRO A 215 -18.92 -6.25 -7.25
C PRO A 215 -18.07 -5.35 -6.34
N LEU A 216 -18.11 -5.68 -5.07
CA LEU A 216 -17.34 -5.04 -4.01
C LEU A 216 -15.86 -5.35 -4.16
N PRO A 217 -14.96 -4.45 -3.70
CA PRO A 217 -13.61 -4.88 -3.37
C PRO A 217 -13.73 -5.96 -2.28
N ARG A 218 -12.84 -6.94 -2.32
CA ARG A 218 -12.82 -8.01 -1.30
C ARG A 218 -12.76 -7.36 0.08
N ASN A 219 -13.56 -7.85 1.02
CA ASN A 219 -13.66 -7.37 2.42
C ASN A 219 -14.38 -6.03 2.63
N VAL A 220 -14.94 -5.42 1.59
CA VAL A 220 -15.87 -4.29 1.77
C VAL A 220 -17.29 -4.83 1.65
N THR A 221 -18.14 -4.49 2.61
CA THR A 221 -19.60 -4.62 2.48
C THR A 221 -20.23 -3.22 2.48
N PRO A 222 -21.46 -3.03 2.00
CA PRO A 222 -22.12 -1.72 2.02
C PRO A 222 -22.33 -1.19 3.43
N ASP A 223 -22.42 -2.10 4.40
CA ASP A 223 -22.58 -1.77 5.82
C ASP A 223 -21.25 -1.41 6.49
N VAL A 224 -20.13 -1.59 5.78
CA VAL A 224 -18.77 -1.46 6.31
C VAL A 224 -18.16 -0.07 6.07
N LEU A 225 -18.44 0.58 4.94
CA LEU A 225 -17.92 1.94 4.67
C LEU A 225 -19.03 2.99 4.89
N ASP A 226 -18.93 3.70 6.02
CA ASP A 226 -19.82 4.80 6.33
C ASP A 226 -19.59 5.98 5.36
N ILE A 227 -20.68 6.56 4.85
CA ILE A 227 -20.60 7.75 4.00
C ILE A 227 -19.94 8.92 4.74
N VAL A 228 -20.20 9.07 6.04
CA VAL A 228 -19.57 10.13 6.85
C VAL A 228 -18.06 9.94 6.89
N HIS A 229 -17.57 8.70 6.96
CA HIS A 229 -16.14 8.39 6.90
C HIS A 229 -15.56 8.73 5.52
N LEU A 230 -16.22 8.34 4.44
CA LEU A 230 -15.78 8.62 3.07
C LEU A 230 -15.70 10.14 2.79
N GLU A 231 -16.71 10.91 3.20
CA GLU A 231 -16.73 12.37 3.07
C GLU A 231 -15.63 13.04 3.92
N SER A 232 -15.41 12.54 5.14
CA SER A 232 -14.35 13.01 6.03
C SER A 232 -12.96 12.76 5.44
N VAL A 233 -12.71 11.56 4.90
CA VAL A 233 -11.45 11.21 4.23
C VAL A 233 -11.27 12.00 2.95
N TRP A 234 -12.33 12.18 2.14
CA TRP A 234 -12.29 13.04 0.95
C TRP A 234 -11.91 14.48 1.30
N SER A 235 -12.47 15.02 2.38
CA SER A 235 -12.16 16.38 2.84
C SER A 235 -10.74 16.51 3.39
N GLY A 236 -10.19 15.42 3.95
CA GLY A 236 -8.84 15.38 4.52
C GLY A 236 -7.74 15.07 3.50
N ILE A 237 -8.07 14.46 2.35
CA ILE A 237 -7.12 14.19 1.27
C ILE A 237 -7.17 15.33 0.26
N SER A 238 -6.02 15.95 -0.02
CA SER A 238 -6.00 16.99 -1.05
C SER A 238 -6.25 16.39 -2.44
N ASN A 239 -6.90 17.14 -3.33
CA ASN A 239 -7.09 16.74 -4.72
C ASN A 239 -5.75 16.38 -5.40
N GLU A 240 -4.66 17.06 -5.05
CA GLU A 240 -3.34 16.75 -5.60
C GLU A 240 -2.81 15.40 -5.09
N ILE A 241 -2.95 15.07 -3.81
CA ILE A 241 -2.55 13.74 -3.31
C ILE A 241 -3.42 12.66 -3.98
N PHE A 242 -4.74 12.85 -4.03
CA PHE A 242 -5.63 11.86 -4.62
C PHE A 242 -5.39 11.68 -6.12
N LYS A 243 -5.12 12.78 -6.86
CA LYS A 243 -4.65 12.73 -8.25
C LYS A 243 -3.44 11.83 -8.38
N ARG A 244 -2.42 12.03 -7.55
CA ARG A 244 -1.18 11.24 -7.62
C ARG A 244 -1.41 9.77 -7.25
N ILE A 245 -2.38 9.46 -6.40
CA ILE A 245 -2.83 8.07 -6.16
C ILE A 245 -3.42 7.47 -7.46
N LEU A 246 -4.33 8.17 -8.12
CA LEU A 246 -4.93 7.72 -9.39
C LEU A 246 -3.86 7.52 -10.47
N LEU A 247 -2.94 8.47 -10.64
CA LEU A 247 -1.85 8.36 -11.62
C LEU A 247 -1.01 7.10 -11.37
N ARG A 248 -0.65 6.82 -10.11
CA ARG A 248 0.10 5.61 -9.76
C ARG A 248 -0.69 4.33 -10.07
N GLN A 249 -1.98 4.31 -9.76
CA GLN A 249 -2.83 3.16 -10.10
C GLN A 249 -2.95 2.97 -11.62
N ILE A 250 -3.08 4.04 -12.41
CA ILE A 250 -3.10 3.99 -13.88
C ILE A 250 -1.77 3.47 -14.45
N LEU A 251 -0.64 3.84 -13.86
CA LEU A 251 0.69 3.34 -14.24
C LEU A 251 0.90 1.86 -13.88
N GLY A 252 -0.03 1.24 -13.15
CA GLY A 252 0.02 -0.17 -12.78
C GLY A 252 0.73 -0.43 -11.45
N PHE A 253 0.91 0.59 -10.61
CA PHE A 253 1.27 0.36 -9.22
C PHE A 253 0.07 -0.25 -8.50
N ASN A 254 0.25 -1.47 -7.98
CA ASN A 254 -0.82 -2.19 -7.31
C ASN A 254 -1.15 -1.52 -5.97
N GLY A 255 -2.43 -1.33 -5.69
CA GLY A 255 -2.92 -0.79 -4.42
C GLY A 255 -3.07 -1.86 -3.35
N LEU A 256 -2.12 -2.80 -3.21
CA LEU A 256 -2.11 -3.76 -2.10
C LEU A 256 -1.13 -3.30 -1.03
N GLY A 257 -1.35 -3.73 0.21
CA GLY A 257 -0.50 -3.33 1.34
C GLY A 257 -0.85 -1.95 1.89
N TRP A 258 -2.09 -1.50 1.69
CA TRP A 258 -2.62 -0.35 2.40
C TRP A 258 -2.64 -0.60 3.91
N PRO A 259 -2.53 0.46 4.73
CA PRO A 259 -2.53 0.34 6.18
C PRO A 259 -3.89 -0.07 6.73
N ASP A 260 -3.88 -0.75 7.87
CA ASP A 260 -5.09 -1.27 8.53
C ASP A 260 -6.11 -0.16 8.82
N LEU A 261 -5.65 0.99 9.33
CA LEU A 261 -6.51 2.10 9.73
C LEU A 261 -6.37 3.30 8.79
N THR A 262 -7.51 3.91 8.45
CA THR A 262 -7.59 5.24 7.85
C THR A 262 -8.28 6.18 8.84
N LEU A 263 -7.54 7.17 9.34
CA LEU A 263 -7.96 8.05 10.43
C LEU A 263 -8.00 9.50 9.99
N GLN A 264 -8.94 10.27 10.55
CA GLN A 264 -9.05 11.72 10.37
C GLN A 264 -9.17 12.43 11.72
N LYS A 265 -8.51 13.59 11.83
CA LYS A 265 -8.70 14.52 12.94
C LYS A 265 -8.47 15.96 12.48
N ASN A 266 -9.50 16.80 12.58
CA ASN A 266 -9.43 18.23 12.23
C ASN A 266 -8.89 18.48 10.81
N GLY A 267 -9.39 17.72 9.83
CA GLY A 267 -8.93 17.80 8.44
C GLY A 267 -7.59 17.09 8.16
N ASN A 268 -6.89 16.58 9.19
CA ASN A 268 -5.66 15.82 8.98
C ASN A 268 -5.99 14.34 8.79
N LEU A 269 -5.61 13.80 7.64
CA LEU A 269 -5.64 12.38 7.37
C LEU A 269 -4.38 11.71 7.94
N LYS A 270 -4.52 10.54 8.55
CA LYS A 270 -3.42 9.68 9.02
C LYS A 270 -3.73 8.22 8.65
N PHE A 271 -2.74 7.51 8.14
CA PHE A 271 -2.82 6.07 7.92
C PHE A 271 -2.01 5.35 9.00
N VAL A 272 -2.56 4.28 9.57
CA VAL A 272 -1.88 3.52 10.62
C VAL A 272 -1.84 2.05 10.26
N GLU A 273 -0.64 1.51 10.19
CA GLU A 273 -0.41 0.07 10.16
C GLU A 273 -0.31 -0.43 11.60
N VAL A 274 -1.07 -1.47 11.94
CA VAL A 274 -1.09 -2.09 13.26
C VAL A 274 -0.25 -3.37 13.20
N LYS A 275 0.70 -3.48 14.13
CA LYS A 275 1.58 -4.65 14.27
C LYS A 275 1.45 -5.23 15.65
N GLN A 276 1.41 -6.55 15.76
CA GLN A 276 1.36 -7.24 17.05
C GLN A 276 2.60 -8.10 17.25
N ALA A 277 3.21 -8.00 18.43
CA ALA A 277 4.37 -8.81 18.83
C ALA A 277 5.48 -8.77 17.77
N ASP A 278 5.88 -9.92 17.23
CA ASP A 278 6.99 -10.00 16.27
C ASP A 278 6.59 -9.72 14.81
N ASP A 279 5.36 -9.24 14.56
CA ASP A 279 4.90 -8.93 13.21
C ASP A 279 5.70 -7.78 12.57
N LYS A 280 5.95 -7.89 11.27
CA LYS A 280 6.74 -6.94 10.48
C LYS A 280 5.99 -6.56 9.22
N PHE A 281 6.50 -5.57 8.49
CA PHE A 281 5.95 -5.27 7.17
C PHE A 281 6.06 -6.47 6.23
N THR A 282 4.94 -6.84 5.62
CA THR A 282 4.90 -7.82 4.53
C THR A 282 5.47 -7.22 3.24
N HIS A 283 5.72 -8.06 2.23
CA HIS A 283 6.25 -7.57 0.96
C HIS A 283 5.34 -6.59 0.24
N ARG A 284 4.02 -6.76 0.37
CA ARG A 284 3.04 -5.84 -0.24
C ARG A 284 3.07 -4.50 0.46
N GLN A 285 3.16 -4.50 1.79
CA GLN A 285 3.26 -3.28 2.57
C GLN A 285 4.56 -2.54 2.28
N ALA A 286 5.71 -3.24 2.28
CA ALA A 286 6.99 -2.64 1.92
C ALA A 286 6.97 -2.03 0.50
N TYR A 287 6.38 -2.73 -0.46
CA TYR A 287 6.15 -2.21 -1.81
C TYR A 287 5.24 -0.97 -1.82
N TRP A 288 4.16 -0.99 -1.05
CA TRP A 288 3.24 0.14 -0.93
C TRP A 288 3.88 1.36 -0.25
N LEU A 289 4.68 1.15 0.79
CA LEU A 289 5.45 2.22 1.45
C LEU A 289 6.38 2.92 0.46
N ARG A 290 7.16 2.12 -0.27
CA ARG A 290 8.14 2.61 -1.26
C ARG A 290 7.47 3.33 -2.42
N ASN A 291 6.36 2.81 -2.93
CA ASN A 291 5.77 3.27 -4.18
C ASN A 291 4.56 4.19 -4.02
N PHE A 292 3.90 4.22 -2.87
CA PHE A 292 2.76 5.09 -2.58
C PHE A 292 3.04 6.00 -1.39
N ALA A 293 3.20 5.46 -0.18
CA ALA A 293 3.18 6.26 1.03
C ALA A 293 4.23 7.37 1.03
N ARG A 294 5.50 6.99 0.88
CA ARG A 294 6.63 7.92 0.95
C ARG A 294 6.67 8.90 -0.21
N PRO A 295 6.58 8.49 -1.49
CA PRO A 295 6.63 9.44 -2.60
C PRO A 295 5.49 10.45 -2.55
N LEU A 296 4.32 10.05 -2.04
CA LEU A 296 3.15 10.92 -1.92
C LEU A 296 3.17 11.78 -0.66
N GLY A 297 4.09 11.55 0.27
CA GLY A 297 4.13 12.25 1.56
C GLY A 297 2.91 11.95 2.42
N LEU A 298 2.38 10.72 2.36
CA LEU A 298 1.23 10.34 3.20
C LEU A 298 1.64 10.35 4.67
N ASN A 299 0.82 10.97 5.51
CA ASN A 299 0.99 10.94 6.97
C ASN A 299 0.72 9.52 7.47
N MET A 300 1.78 8.78 7.75
CA MET A 300 1.71 7.39 8.16
C MET A 300 2.41 7.17 9.50
N SER A 301 1.87 6.23 10.27
CA SER A 301 2.51 5.69 11.46
C SER A 301 2.35 4.18 11.54
N VAL A 302 3.20 3.54 12.33
CA VAL A 302 3.02 2.16 12.79
C VAL A 302 2.65 2.20 14.26
N LEU A 303 1.58 1.49 14.63
CA LEU A 303 1.28 1.17 16.01
C LEU A 303 1.68 -0.28 16.29
N HIS A 304 2.78 -0.45 17.01
CA HIS A 304 3.23 -1.75 17.49
C HIS A 304 2.67 -2.04 18.89
N VAL A 305 1.74 -2.98 18.95
CA VAL A 305 1.19 -3.59 20.16
C VAL A 305 2.13 -4.70 20.63
N THR A 306 2.95 -4.37 21.63
CA THR A 306 4.14 -5.17 22.04
C THR A 306 3.85 -6.59 22.52
N HIS A 307 2.61 -6.89 22.90
CA HIS A 307 2.21 -8.19 23.43
C HIS A 307 0.95 -8.68 22.75
N SER A 308 0.82 -10.00 22.64
CA SER A 308 -0.43 -10.59 22.15
C SER A 308 -1.57 -10.26 23.10
N LEU A 309 -2.72 -9.91 22.51
CA LEU A 309 -3.99 -9.79 23.23
C LEU A 309 -4.55 -11.17 23.62
N LYS A 310 -4.02 -12.25 23.04
CA LYS A 310 -4.40 -13.63 23.40
C LYS A 310 -3.89 -13.92 24.82
N ASN A 311 -4.79 -14.37 25.69
CA ASN A 311 -4.52 -14.85 27.05
C ASN A 311 -4.30 -13.79 28.15
N GLN A 312 -4.72 -12.54 27.97
CA GLN A 312 -4.76 -11.57 29.07
C GLN A 312 -6.20 -11.17 29.41
N PRO A 313 -6.65 -11.31 30.68
CA PRO A 313 -7.85 -10.64 31.12
C PRO A 313 -7.61 -9.12 30.99
N LEU A 314 -8.42 -8.45 30.17
CA LEU A 314 -8.46 -7.00 30.11
C LEU A 314 -9.18 -6.53 31.38
N CYS A 315 -8.41 -6.27 32.44
CA CYS A 315 -8.93 -5.98 33.78
C CYS A 315 -9.65 -4.64 33.89
#